data_AF-A0A2E2R0H8-F1
#
_entry.id   AF-A0A2E2R0H8-F1
#
_cell.length_a   1.000
_cell.length_b   1.000
_cell.length_c   1.000
_cell.angle_alpha   90.00
_cell.angle_beta   90.00
_cell.angle_gamma   90.00
#
_symmetry.space_group_name_H-M   'P 1'
#
loop_
_entity.id
_entity.type
_entity.pdbx_description
1 polymer ?
#
loop_
_entity_poly.entity_id
_entity_poly.type
_entity_poly.pdbx_seq_one_letter_code
_entity_poly.pdbx_strand_id
1 'polypeptide(L)'
;MSDRLEQQREEVRYRVLRLIESKPEISQRELADELGVSLGQINYQLKALKERGLIKVGNFLRSDNKLAYVYLLTPKGVADKLSITKRFLLRKRHEFELLKCELEQLEREAIDESKD
;
A
#
# COMPACT_ATOMS: atom_id res chain seq x y z
N MET A 1 -0.89 -13.33 15.93
CA MET A 1 -2.03 -12.76 15.17
C MET A 1 -1.96 -11.24 15.04
N SER A 2 -1.46 -10.50 16.03
CA SER A 2 -1.26 -9.03 15.96
C SER A 2 -0.37 -8.60 14.79
N ASP A 3 0.74 -9.31 14.58
CA ASP A 3 1.80 -8.85 13.69
C ASP A 3 1.38 -8.87 12.22
N ARG A 4 0.63 -9.89 11.80
CA ARG A 4 0.11 -9.99 10.43
C ARG A 4 -0.88 -8.87 10.10
N LEU A 5 -1.75 -8.52 11.05
CA LEU A 5 -2.70 -7.41 10.89
C LEU A 5 -1.97 -6.06 10.83
N GLU A 6 -0.93 -5.88 11.64
CA GLU A 6 -0.11 -4.68 11.62
C GLU A 6 0.68 -4.55 10.31
N GLN A 7 1.25 -5.65 9.81
CA GLN A 7 1.92 -5.69 8.51
C GLN A 7 0.97 -5.31 7.36
N GLN A 8 -0.25 -5.85 7.35
CA GLN A 8 -1.26 -5.49 6.35
C GLN A 8 -1.64 -4.02 6.41
N ARG A 9 -1.83 -3.47 7.62
CA ARG A 9 -2.15 -2.04 7.80
C ARG A 9 -1.00 -1.15 7.33
N GLU A 10 0.24 -1.53 7.63
CA GLU A 10 1.44 -0.82 7.19
C GLU A 10 1.61 -0.89 5.67
N GLU A 11 1.35 -2.03 5.04
CA GLU A 11 1.37 -2.18 3.59
C GLU A 11 0.32 -1.29 2.92
N VAL A 12 -0.92 -1.30 3.41
CA VAL A 12 -1.97 -0.41 2.88
C VAL A 12 -1.54 1.04 3.01
N ARG A 13 -1.00 1.44 4.18
CA ARG A 13 -0.50 2.79 4.40
C ARG A 13 0.60 3.17 3.39
N TYR A 14 1.57 2.28 3.17
CA TYR A 14 2.63 2.48 2.18
C TYR A 14 2.07 2.68 0.78
N ARG A 15 1.15 1.80 0.35
CA ARG A 15 0.56 1.88 -0.99
C ARG A 15 -0.29 3.15 -1.16
N VAL A 16 -1.02 3.59 -0.14
CA VAL A 16 -1.72 4.89 -0.14
C VAL A 16 -0.72 6.04 -0.33
N LEU A 17 0.34 6.11 0.49
CA LEU A 17 1.35 7.18 0.40
C LEU A 17 2.04 7.22 -0.97
N ARG A 18 2.27 6.05 -1.58
CA ARG A 18 2.85 5.93 -2.92
C ARG A 18 1.89 6.45 -4.01
N LEU A 19 0.61 6.05 -3.96
CA LEU A 19 -0.37 6.45 -4.95
C LEU A 19 -0.67 7.96 -4.92
N ILE A 20 -0.83 8.54 -3.74
CA ILE A 20 -1.08 9.99 -3.63
C ILE A 20 0.12 10.84 -4.04
N GLU A 21 1.34 10.32 -3.91
CA GLU A 21 2.53 11.01 -4.41
C GLU A 21 2.59 10.99 -5.94
N SER A 22 2.25 9.87 -6.57
CA SER A 22 2.24 9.74 -8.03
C SER A 22 1.03 10.40 -8.70
N LYS A 23 -0.12 10.44 -8.01
CA LYS A 23 -1.39 10.96 -8.53
C LYS A 23 -2.10 11.76 -7.41
N PRO A 24 -1.68 13.02 -7.16
CA PRO A 24 -2.23 13.84 -6.07
C PRO A 24 -3.74 14.05 -6.13
N GLU A 25 -4.33 14.07 -7.31
CA GLU A 25 -5.77 14.26 -7.57
C GLU A 25 -6.60 12.97 -7.54
N ILE A 26 -6.00 11.83 -7.14
CA ILE A 26 -6.70 10.55 -7.03
C ILE A 26 -7.87 10.64 -6.05
N SER A 27 -9.05 10.19 -6.46
CA SER A 27 -10.21 10.13 -5.59
C SER A 27 -10.10 8.98 -4.58
N GLN A 28 -10.85 9.07 -3.48
CA GLN A 28 -10.91 8.00 -2.48
C GLN A 28 -11.44 6.68 -3.04
N ARG A 29 -12.32 6.75 -4.06
CA ARG A 29 -12.86 5.56 -4.74
C ARG A 29 -11.81 4.91 -5.63
N GLU A 30 -11.10 5.70 -6.44
CA GLU A 30 -9.97 5.18 -7.22
C GLU A 30 -8.89 4.57 -6.32
N LEU A 31 -8.58 5.19 -5.16
CA LEU A 31 -7.68 4.59 -4.17
C LEU A 31 -8.17 3.23 -3.65
N ALA A 32 -9.48 3.08 -3.44
CA ALA A 32 -10.07 1.83 -2.95
C ALA A 32 -9.95 0.73 -4.02
N ASP A 33 -10.28 1.08 -5.27
CA ASP A 33 -10.25 0.18 -6.42
C ASP A 33 -8.81 -0.29 -6.72
N GLU A 34 -7.85 0.63 -6.80
CA GLU A 34 -6.42 0.35 -7.06
C GLU A 34 -5.77 -0.51 -5.96
N LEU A 35 -6.26 -0.38 -4.72
CA LEU A 35 -5.71 -1.09 -3.57
C LEU A 35 -6.45 -2.39 -3.25
N GLY A 36 -7.62 -2.63 -3.86
CA GLY A 36 -8.46 -3.79 -3.57
C GLY A 36 -9.01 -3.79 -2.15
N VAL A 37 -9.32 -2.61 -1.60
CA VAL A 37 -9.82 -2.45 -0.22
C VAL A 37 -11.11 -1.65 -0.20
N SER A 38 -11.84 -1.68 0.92
CA SER A 38 -13.07 -0.90 1.04
C SER A 38 -12.83 0.62 1.05
N LEU A 39 -13.80 1.40 0.56
CA LEU A 39 -13.78 2.86 0.65
C LEU A 39 -13.67 3.36 2.10
N GLY A 40 -14.31 2.65 3.05
CA GLY A 40 -14.22 2.96 4.48
C GLY A 40 -12.79 2.82 5.02
N GLN A 41 -12.06 1.80 4.57
CA GLN A 41 -10.65 1.61 4.93
C GLN A 41 -9.76 2.72 4.37
N ILE A 42 -9.98 3.16 3.12
CA ILE A 42 -9.26 4.31 2.55
C ILE A 42 -9.54 5.58 3.35
N ASN A 43 -10.81 5.86 3.65
CA ASN A 43 -11.19 7.04 4.41
C ASN A 43 -10.52 7.05 5.79
N TYR A 44 -10.55 5.91 6.49
CA TYR A 44 -9.85 5.74 7.77
C TYR A 44 -8.35 6.02 7.64
N GLN A 45 -7.68 5.45 6.64
CA GLN A 45 -6.24 5.67 6.44
C GLN A 45 -5.91 7.12 6.11
N LEU A 46 -6.66 7.78 5.23
CA LEU A 46 -6.44 9.18 4.88
C LEU A 46 -6.63 10.11 6.07
N LYS A 47 -7.65 9.86 6.90
CA LYS A 47 -7.85 10.60 8.17
C LYS A 47 -6.66 10.41 9.10
N ALA A 48 -6.23 9.17 9.34
CA ALA A 48 -5.09 8.89 10.21
C ALA A 48 -3.78 9.51 9.68
N LEU A 49 -3.56 9.49 8.36
CA LEU A 49 -2.39 10.13 7.73
C LEU A 49 -2.43 11.66 7.90
N LYS A 50 -3.61 12.27 7.75
CA LYS A 50 -3.81 13.71 7.94
C LYS A 50 -3.58 14.10 9.40
N GLU A 51 -4.18 13.38 10.35
CA GLU A 51 -4.03 13.61 11.80
C GLU A 51 -2.57 13.47 12.25
N ARG A 52 -1.81 12.53 11.67
CA ARG A 52 -0.37 12.37 11.93
C ARG A 52 0.50 13.45 11.24
N GLY A 53 -0.09 14.31 10.43
CA GLY A 53 0.60 15.37 9.68
C GLY A 53 1.46 14.84 8.52
N LEU A 54 1.16 13.65 8.01
CA LEU A 54 1.89 13.03 6.90
C LEU A 54 1.39 13.50 5.54
N ILE A 55 0.13 13.93 5.46
CA ILE A 55 -0.48 14.44 4.25
C ILE A 55 -1.21 15.76 4.52
N LYS A 56 -1.28 16.61 3.50
CA LYS A 56 -2.19 17.73 3.41
C LYS A 56 -3.30 17.38 2.43
N VAL A 57 -4.52 17.83 2.75
CA VAL A 57 -5.71 17.65 1.91
C VAL A 57 -6.16 19.04 1.45
N GLY A 58 -6.10 19.29 0.16
CA GLY A 58 -6.68 20.47 -0.49
C GLY A 58 -8.02 20.14 -1.14
N ASN A 59 -8.94 21.10 -1.17
CA ASN A 59 -10.20 20.98 -1.89
C ASN A 59 -10.16 21.95 -3.07
N PHE A 60 -10.32 21.45 -4.29
CA PHE A 60 -10.53 22.28 -5.48
C PHE A 60 -11.88 21.92 -6.12
N LEU A 61 -12.57 22.93 -6.62
CA LEU A 61 -13.77 22.74 -7.44
C LEU A 61 -13.29 22.36 -8.85
N ARG A 62 -13.71 21.19 -9.36
CA ARG A 62 -13.63 20.91 -10.80
C ARG A 62 -14.73 21.67 -11.53
N SER A 63 -14.51 21.94 -12.80
CA SER A 63 -15.43 22.64 -13.71
C SER A 63 -16.81 21.97 -13.86
N ASP A 64 -16.97 20.74 -13.35
CA ASP A 64 -18.23 19.98 -13.30
C ASP A 64 -18.91 19.99 -11.92
N ASN A 65 -18.65 20.98 -11.06
CA ASN A 65 -19.21 21.11 -9.70
C ASN A 65 -18.85 19.96 -8.73
N LYS A 66 -17.89 19.10 -9.07
CA LYS A 66 -17.40 18.06 -8.15
C LYS A 66 -16.23 18.59 -7.32
N LEU A 67 -16.32 18.41 -6.00
CA LEU A 67 -15.19 18.61 -5.10
C LEU A 67 -14.12 17.56 -5.43
N ALA A 68 -12.98 18.01 -5.96
CA ALA A 68 -11.78 17.20 -6.12
C ALA A 68 -10.88 17.40 -4.90
N TYR A 69 -10.60 16.30 -4.20
CA TYR A 69 -9.57 16.29 -3.18
C TYR A 69 -8.20 16.20 -3.85
N VAL A 70 -7.25 16.98 -3.36
CA VAL A 70 -5.84 16.88 -3.72
C VAL A 70 -5.06 16.48 -2.47
N TYR A 71 -4.35 15.38 -2.56
CA TYR A 71 -3.51 14.84 -1.50
C TYR A 71 -2.05 15.17 -1.78
N LEU A 72 -1.39 15.82 -0.82
CA LEU A 72 0.03 16.16 -0.93
C LEU A 72 0.79 15.59 0.25
N LEU A 73 1.92 14.92 -0.01
CA LEU A 73 2.83 14.52 1.06
C LEU A 73 3.46 15.74 1.71
N THR A 74 3.55 15.71 3.04
CA THR A 74 4.41 16.65 3.77
C THR A 74 5.86 16.13 3.76
N PRO A 75 6.87 16.95 4.10
CA PRO A 75 8.23 16.45 4.32
C PRO A 75 8.28 15.30 5.34
N LYS A 76 7.45 15.37 6.39
CA LYS A 76 7.27 14.29 7.37
C LYS A 76 6.67 13.03 6.71
N GLY A 77 5.69 13.20 5.83
CA GLY A 77 5.10 12.11 5.03
C GLY A 77 6.11 11.41 4.13
N VAL A 78 6.98 12.17 3.45
CA VAL A 78 8.06 11.62 2.62
C VAL A 78 9.02 10.78 3.46
N ALA A 79 9.43 11.29 4.63
CA ALA A 79 10.30 10.57 5.55
C ALA A 79 9.65 9.28 6.11
N ASP A 80 8.37 9.34 6.52
CA ASP A 80 7.63 8.17 7.02
C ASP A 80 7.46 7.12 5.92
N LYS A 81 7.11 7.55 4.70
CA LYS A 81 7.02 6.68 3.52
C LYS A 81 8.33 5.94 3.27
N LEU A 82 9.48 6.64 3.32
CA LEU A 82 10.79 6.01 3.14
C LEU A 82 11.09 4.98 4.23
N SER A 83 10.79 5.30 5.48
CA SER A 83 10.94 4.38 6.62
C SER A 83 10.11 3.10 6.44
N ILE A 84 8.84 3.24 6.04
CA ILE A 84 7.96 2.10 5.76
C ILE A 84 8.47 1.31 4.54
N THR A 85 8.92 1.99 3.49
CA THR A 85 9.46 1.36 2.27
C THR A 85 10.61 0.42 2.59
N LYS A 86 11.54 0.84 3.46
CA LYS A 86 12.68 0.01 3.88
C LYS A 86 12.22 -1.26 4.58
N ARG A 87 11.28 -1.17 5.53
CA ARG A 87 10.73 -2.35 6.23
C ARG A 87 9.97 -3.26 5.26
N PHE A 88 9.16 -2.67 4.40
CA PHE A 88 8.39 -3.41 3.40
C PHE A 88 9.30 -4.19 2.44
N LEU A 89 10.38 -3.56 1.97
CA LEU A 89 11.36 -4.20 1.09
C LEU A 89 12.04 -5.40 1.75
N LEU A 90 12.46 -5.28 3.02
CA LEU A 90 13.06 -6.38 3.76
C LEU A 90 12.09 -7.57 3.88
N ARG A 91 10.83 -7.31 4.20
CA ARG A 91 9.80 -8.36 4.26
C ARG A 91 9.58 -9.02 2.90
N LYS A 92 9.41 -8.23 1.84
CA LYS A 92 9.18 -8.77 0.48
C LYS A 92 10.34 -9.61 -0.03
N ARG A 93 11.58 -9.25 0.30
CA ARG A 93 12.75 -10.11 0.01
C ARG A 93 12.65 -11.44 0.75
N HIS A 94 12.33 -11.42 2.04
CA HIS A 94 12.21 -12.65 2.81
C HIS A 94 11.07 -13.54 2.29
N GLU A 95 9.89 -12.98 2.02
CA GLU A 95 8.76 -13.68 1.41
C GLU A 95 9.14 -14.29 0.05
N PHE A 96 9.89 -13.55 -0.77
CA PHE A 96 10.37 -14.02 -2.07
C PHE A 96 11.34 -15.21 -1.94
N GLU A 97 12.31 -15.16 -1.04
CA GLU A 97 13.24 -16.28 -0.83
C GLU A 97 12.51 -17.53 -0.33
N LEU A 98 11.54 -17.38 0.57
CA LEU A 98 10.72 -18.51 1.03
C LEU A 98 9.92 -19.13 -0.11
N LEU A 99 9.24 -18.29 -0.91
CA LEU A 99 8.47 -18.75 -2.06
C LEU A 99 9.37 -19.43 -3.10
N LYS A 100 10.58 -18.92 -3.30
CA LYS A 100 11.55 -19.53 -4.21
C LYS A 100 11.95 -20.93 -3.73
N CYS A 101 12.26 -21.10 -2.44
CA CYS A 101 12.55 -22.41 -1.87
C CYS A 101 11.36 -23.39 -2.00
N GLU A 102 10.14 -22.90 -1.78
CA GLU A 102 8.92 -23.70 -1.95
C GLU A 102 8.74 -24.15 -3.41
N LEU A 103 8.94 -23.25 -4.37
CA LEU A 103 8.90 -23.60 -5.81
C LEU A 103 9.95 -24.65 -6.18
N GLU A 104 11.19 -24.48 -5.72
CA GLU A 104 12.27 -25.45 -5.96
C GLU A 104 11.98 -26.84 -5.36
N GLN A 105 11.19 -26.91 -4.28
CA GLN A 105 10.74 -28.17 -3.70
C GLN A 105 9.63 -28.80 -4.55
N LEU A 106 8.59 -28.02 -4.88
CA LEU A 106 7.46 -28.48 -5.71
C LEU A 106 7.91 -28.96 -7.09
N GLU A 107 8.90 -28.31 -7.69
CA GLU A 107 9.49 -28.74 -8.97
C GLU A 107 10.17 -30.11 -8.87
N ARG A 108 10.84 -30.41 -7.75
CA ARG A 108 11.46 -31.74 -7.53
C ARG A 108 10.42 -32.82 -7.33
N GLU A 109 9.40 -32.53 -6.52
CA GLU A 109 8.27 -33.45 -6.28
C GLU A 109 7.59 -33.83 -7.61
N ALA A 110 7.31 -32.86 -8.48
CA ALA A 110 6.70 -33.11 -9.79
C ALA A 110 7.59 -33.96 -10.74
N ILE A 111 8.92 -33.83 -10.66
CA ILE A 111 9.86 -34.62 -11.47
C ILE A 111 9.97 -36.06 -10.96
N ASP A 112 9.96 -36.27 -9.64
CA ASP A 112 10.04 -37.60 -9.04
C ASP A 112 8.76 -38.41 -9.26
N GLU A 113 7.57 -37.79 -9.26
CA GLU A 113 6.30 -38.45 -9.62
C GLU A 113 6.24 -38.87 -11.11
N SER A 114 7.10 -38.32 -11.96
CA SER A 114 7.14 -38.66 -13.40
C SER A 114 8.02 -39.87 -13.73
N LYS A 115 8.60 -40.53 -12.73
CA LYS A 115 9.53 -41.67 -12.89
C LYS A 115 8.97 -43.03 -12.44
N ASP A 116 7.77 -43.07 -11.90
CA ASP A 116 6.99 -44.28 -11.60
C ASP A 116 5.83 -44.46 -12.60
#